data_AF-A0AA86MDM0-F1
#
_entry.id   AF-A0AA86MDM0-F1
#
_cell.length_a   1.000
_cell.length_b   1.000
_cell.length_c   1.000
_cell.angle_alpha   90.00
_cell.angle_beta   90.00
_cell.angle_gamma   90.00
#
_symmetry.space_group_name_H-M   'P 1'
#
loop_
_entity.id
_entity.type
_entity.pdbx_description
1 polymer ?
#
loop_
_entity_poly.entity_id
_entity_poly.type
_entity_poly.pdbx_seq_one_letter_code
_entity_poly.pdbx_strand_id
1 'polypeptide(L)'
;MQKPVLPINEDERSRAIQKLGMIYSPSEARFDRITRLACRHFDTDSALLTIVYKETQWFKSLQGLSVCSTDREISFCGHAILNEDEPLVVENALQDSRFVDNPLVMEGPKIRFYAGQPVKDSFGVVIGTLCLIDSVPRSFSKEDRQDLRDFGRLVEAEIAQPMEDSVLSRFVFSLTENQRSLLIDPIIGSWNRRGLEALLQLELQHASRKNENVSLIWVKLSSFDLLLNRFGHERIVDFSKFTASIIRDNLPKGAGIGSLGADSFVAVCSGMPADLVSRLIEQLKLQFSQLTLETHGVKALVDVEIHYLTLSGQDLKGTAVQVVDKLLTLV
;
A
#
# COMPACT_ATOMS: atom_id res chain seq x y z
N MET A 1 29.33 4.15 -1.72
CA MET A 1 28.06 4.81 -2.06
C MET A 1 27.95 6.02 -1.18
N GLN A 2 27.37 7.11 -1.68
CA GLN A 2 27.17 8.29 -0.86
C GLN A 2 25.86 8.18 -0.10
N LYS A 3 25.94 8.13 1.23
CA LYS A 3 24.74 8.19 2.08
C LYS A 3 24.09 9.57 1.95
N PRO A 4 22.75 9.67 1.86
CA PRO A 4 22.07 10.96 1.86
C PRO A 4 22.28 11.67 3.19
N VAL A 5 22.53 12.97 3.14
CA VAL A 5 22.56 13.81 4.34
C VAL A 5 21.15 14.01 4.88
N LEU A 6 21.02 14.35 6.16
CA LEU A 6 19.74 14.74 6.73
C LEU A 6 19.44 16.21 6.37
N PRO A 7 18.19 16.54 5.98
CA PRO A 7 17.71 17.92 5.91
C PRO A 7 17.91 18.66 7.25
N ILE A 8 18.15 19.96 7.19
CA ILE A 8 18.30 20.82 8.38
C ILE A 8 17.03 20.77 9.25
N ASN A 9 15.85 20.60 8.64
CA ASN A 9 14.54 20.54 9.29
C ASN A 9 14.06 19.09 9.55
N GLU A 10 14.94 18.09 9.65
CA GLU A 10 14.53 16.68 9.78
C GLU A 10 13.60 16.39 10.99
N ASP A 11 13.75 17.12 12.09
CA ASP A 11 12.85 17.02 13.26
C ASP A 11 11.42 17.48 12.94
N GLU A 12 11.28 18.59 12.21
CA GLU A 12 9.99 19.11 11.75
C GLU A 12 9.35 18.13 10.77
N ARG A 13 10.15 17.67 9.79
CA ARG A 13 9.77 16.66 8.81
C ARG A 13 9.25 15.38 9.46
N SER A 14 9.95 14.91 10.49
CA SER A 14 9.56 13.72 11.24
C SER A 14 8.21 13.89 11.96
N ARG A 15 7.96 15.06 12.56
CA ARG A 15 6.66 15.35 13.19
C ARG A 15 5.54 15.48 12.17
N ALA A 16 5.81 16.08 11.00
CA ALA A 16 4.85 16.19 9.91
C ALA A 16 4.41 14.79 9.43
N ILE A 17 5.37 13.90 9.16
CA ILE A 17 5.10 12.52 8.74
C ILE A 17 4.28 11.75 9.79
N GLN A 18 4.59 11.92 11.08
CA GLN A 18 3.82 11.29 12.15
C GLN A 18 2.36 11.77 12.17
N LYS A 19 2.13 13.07 11.99
CA LYS A 19 0.79 13.67 11.95
C LYS A 19 -0.04 13.25 10.74
N LEU A 20 0.59 12.80 9.65
CA LEU A 20 -0.12 12.28 8.48
C LEU A 20 -0.67 10.87 8.71
N GLY A 21 -0.11 10.09 9.63
CA GLY A 21 -0.53 8.70 9.88
C GLY A 21 -0.24 7.74 8.73
N MET A 22 0.52 8.15 7.72
CA MET A 22 0.77 7.37 6.51
C MET A 22 1.91 6.34 6.64
N ILE A 23 2.83 6.54 7.60
CA ILE A 23 3.92 5.59 7.88
C ILE A 23 3.40 4.33 8.60
N TYR A 24 3.81 3.15 8.13
CA TYR A 24 3.34 1.83 8.63
C TYR A 24 1.83 1.66 8.61
N SER A 25 1.17 2.19 7.58
CA SER A 25 -0.28 2.06 7.40
C SER A 25 -0.60 1.24 6.13
N PRO A 26 -1.80 0.64 6.02
CA PRO A 26 -2.23 -0.07 4.82
C PRO A 26 -2.09 0.79 3.58
N SER A 27 -1.84 0.14 2.44
CA SER A 27 -1.83 0.82 1.14
C SER A 27 -3.23 1.38 0.85
N GLU A 28 -3.30 2.41 0.01
CA GLU A 28 -4.53 3.15 -0.27
C GLU A 28 -4.75 3.28 -1.78
N ALA A 29 -5.96 2.92 -2.23
CA ALA A 29 -6.35 2.91 -3.64
C ALA A 29 -6.09 4.24 -4.36
N ARG A 30 -6.21 5.37 -3.66
CA ARG A 30 -5.94 6.71 -4.21
C ARG A 30 -4.48 6.87 -4.67
N PHE A 31 -3.51 6.37 -3.89
CA PHE A 31 -2.10 6.45 -4.24
C PHE A 31 -1.71 5.37 -5.26
N ASP A 32 -2.28 4.16 -5.13
CA ASP A 32 -2.04 3.07 -6.08
C ASP A 32 -2.49 3.41 -7.50
N ARG A 33 -3.55 4.22 -7.63
CA ARG A 33 -3.99 4.75 -8.91
C ARG A 33 -2.94 5.66 -9.54
N ILE A 34 -2.33 6.55 -8.74
CA ILE A 34 -1.33 7.51 -9.23
C ILE A 34 -0.06 6.79 -9.66
N THR A 35 0.48 5.89 -8.82
CA THR A 35 1.71 5.14 -9.16
C THR A 35 1.52 4.25 -10.39
N ARG A 36 0.35 3.61 -10.53
CA ARG A 36 0.01 2.83 -11.73
C ARG A 36 -0.10 3.69 -12.99
N LEU A 37 -0.69 4.88 -12.90
CA LEU A 37 -0.76 5.81 -14.02
C LEU A 37 0.63 6.34 -14.39
N ALA A 38 1.47 6.68 -13.41
CA ALA A 38 2.83 7.13 -13.63
C ALA A 38 3.67 6.05 -14.33
N CYS A 39 3.68 4.82 -13.80
CA CYS A 39 4.39 3.68 -14.41
C CYS A 39 3.99 3.48 -15.88
N ARG A 40 2.68 3.59 -16.20
CA ARG A 40 2.19 3.49 -17.59
C ARG A 40 2.54 4.70 -18.46
N HIS A 41 2.48 5.90 -17.92
CA HIS A 41 2.74 7.15 -18.65
C HIS A 41 4.21 7.26 -19.07
N PHE A 42 5.12 6.97 -18.14
CA PHE A 42 6.56 7.04 -18.38
C PHE A 42 7.16 5.74 -18.94
N ASP A 43 6.34 4.69 -19.07
CA ASP A 43 6.75 3.36 -19.52
C ASP A 43 7.95 2.81 -18.74
N THR A 44 7.95 2.98 -17.42
CA THR A 44 9.05 2.54 -16.53
C THR A 44 8.73 1.25 -15.81
N ASP A 45 9.75 0.45 -15.49
CA ASP A 45 9.58 -0.81 -14.75
C ASP A 45 8.81 -0.64 -13.44
N SER A 46 9.01 0.49 -12.75
CA SER A 46 8.42 0.73 -11.43
C SER A 46 8.10 2.20 -11.18
N ALA A 47 7.08 2.43 -10.36
CA ALA A 47 6.75 3.75 -9.82
C ALA A 47 6.32 3.61 -8.35
N LEU A 48 6.85 4.47 -7.49
CA LEU A 48 6.69 4.39 -6.04
C LEU A 48 6.25 5.73 -5.47
N LEU A 49 5.31 5.70 -4.52
CA LEU A 49 5.16 6.75 -3.54
C LEU A 49 5.89 6.33 -2.26
N THR A 50 6.96 7.05 -1.93
CA THR A 50 7.81 6.74 -0.79
C THR A 50 7.67 7.80 0.30
N ILE A 51 7.75 7.36 1.55
CA ILE A 51 7.88 8.21 2.74
C ILE A 51 9.28 7.97 3.27
N VAL A 52 10.11 9.01 3.28
CA VAL A 52 11.44 8.93 3.89
C VAL A 52 11.28 9.34 5.34
N TYR A 53 11.58 8.46 6.29
CA TYR A 53 11.35 8.69 7.71
C TYR A 53 12.44 8.06 8.57
N LYS A 54 13.16 8.88 9.35
CA LYS A 54 14.32 8.45 10.14
C LYS A 54 15.31 7.67 9.27
N GLU A 55 15.60 6.42 9.62
CA GLU A 55 16.52 5.53 8.90
C GLU A 55 15.84 4.68 7.82
N THR A 56 14.57 4.90 7.52
CA THR A 56 13.78 4.03 6.63
C THR A 56 13.16 4.83 5.48
N GLN A 57 13.09 4.21 4.31
CA GLN A 57 12.22 4.59 3.21
C GLN A 57 11.06 3.58 3.15
N TRP A 58 9.85 4.01 3.52
CA TRP A 58 8.64 3.20 3.48
C TRP A 58 7.87 3.42 2.18
N PHE A 59 7.38 2.36 1.55
CA PHE A 59 6.68 2.48 0.27
C PHE A 59 5.18 2.51 0.54
N LYS A 60 4.59 3.71 0.46
CA LYS A 60 3.15 3.91 0.69
C LYS A 60 2.31 3.37 -0.47
N SER A 61 2.86 3.47 -1.68
CA SER A 61 2.32 2.84 -2.89
C SER A 61 3.48 2.41 -3.79
N LEU A 62 3.28 1.32 -4.52
CA LEU A 62 4.35 0.59 -5.20
C LEU A 62 3.78 -0.11 -6.43
N GLN A 63 4.47 0.01 -7.56
CA GLN A 63 4.30 -0.83 -8.75
C GLN A 63 5.66 -1.37 -9.18
N GLY A 64 5.72 -2.64 -9.59
CA GLY A 64 6.89 -3.24 -10.23
C GLY A 64 8.02 -3.73 -9.32
N LEU A 65 7.89 -3.64 -7.99
CA LEU A 65 8.84 -4.23 -7.03
C LEU A 65 8.13 -5.13 -6.00
N SER A 66 8.88 -6.07 -5.43
CA SER A 66 8.39 -7.01 -4.41
C SER A 66 8.73 -6.57 -2.97
N VAL A 67 9.60 -5.58 -2.80
CA VAL A 67 10.01 -5.00 -1.50
C VAL A 67 9.14 -3.81 -1.09
N CYS A 68 8.96 -3.62 0.22
CA CYS A 68 8.01 -2.63 0.76
C CYS A 68 8.67 -1.52 1.60
N SER A 69 9.98 -1.67 1.85
CA SER A 69 10.82 -0.64 2.44
C SER A 69 12.28 -0.88 2.11
N THR A 70 13.10 0.15 2.26
CA THR A 70 14.57 0.06 2.25
C THR A 70 15.15 0.93 3.35
N ASP A 71 16.41 0.73 3.70
CA ASP A 71 17.13 1.68 4.55
C ASP A 71 17.29 3.02 3.81
N ARG A 72 17.19 4.12 4.55
CA ARG A 72 17.40 5.47 4.00
C ARG A 72 18.82 5.63 3.48
N GLU A 73 19.80 5.01 4.12
CA GLU A 73 21.20 5.12 3.73
C GLU A 73 21.46 4.65 2.28
N ILE A 74 20.65 3.70 1.80
CA ILE A 74 20.74 3.16 0.43
C ILE A 74 19.71 3.76 -0.53
N SER A 75 18.89 4.71 -0.06
CA SER A 75 17.81 5.29 -0.85
C SER A 75 18.28 6.36 -1.84
N PHE A 76 17.70 6.34 -3.04
CA PHE A 76 17.72 7.48 -3.95
C PHE A 76 16.81 8.61 -3.44
N CYS A 77 15.67 8.26 -2.84
CA CYS A 77 14.69 9.22 -2.34
C CYS A 77 15.27 10.08 -1.19
N GLY A 78 16.15 9.51 -0.36
CA GLY A 78 16.85 10.26 0.69
C GLY A 78 17.71 11.41 0.14
N HIS A 79 18.25 11.27 -1.07
CA HIS A 79 18.93 12.38 -1.76
C HIS A 79 17.93 13.33 -2.42
N ALA A 80 16.84 12.81 -2.97
CA ALA A 80 15.84 13.60 -3.69
C ALA A 80 15.11 14.59 -2.77
N ILE A 81 14.81 14.21 -1.52
CA ILE A 81 14.11 15.09 -0.56
C ILE A 81 14.92 16.32 -0.13
N LEU A 82 16.20 16.42 -0.50
CA LEU A 82 17.08 17.54 -0.14
C LEU A 82 16.90 18.76 -1.06
N ASN A 83 16.30 18.58 -2.25
CA ASN A 83 15.97 19.66 -3.16
C ASN A 83 14.46 19.70 -3.31
N GLU A 84 13.80 20.70 -2.73
CA GLU A 84 12.35 20.72 -2.62
C GLU A 84 11.62 21.14 -3.92
N ASP A 85 12.34 21.71 -4.89
CA ASP A 85 11.74 22.38 -6.04
C ASP A 85 11.94 21.65 -7.37
N GLU A 86 12.95 20.77 -7.45
CA GLU A 86 13.29 20.06 -8.69
C GLU A 86 13.42 18.55 -8.47
N PRO A 87 12.92 17.73 -9.42
CA PRO A 87 13.09 16.30 -9.35
C PRO A 87 14.57 15.92 -9.47
N LEU A 88 15.00 15.01 -8.61
CA LEU A 88 16.29 14.35 -8.76
C LEU A 88 16.19 13.36 -9.92
N VAL A 89 17.00 13.56 -10.95
CA VAL A 89 17.08 12.65 -12.11
C VAL A 89 18.48 12.07 -12.20
N VAL A 90 18.54 10.75 -12.34
CA VAL A 90 19.73 9.95 -12.55
C VAL A 90 19.47 9.10 -13.80
N GLU A 91 20.04 9.53 -14.92
CA GLU A 91 19.82 8.87 -16.21
C GLU A 91 20.50 7.49 -16.28
N ASN A 92 21.63 7.35 -15.59
CA ASN A 92 22.34 6.08 -15.40
C ASN A 92 23.06 6.02 -14.05
N ALA A 93 22.57 5.22 -13.11
CA ALA A 93 23.12 5.08 -11.77
C ALA A 93 24.53 4.47 -11.75
N LEU A 94 24.94 3.74 -12.79
CA LEU A 94 26.32 3.25 -12.93
C LEU A 94 27.33 4.36 -13.26
N GLN A 95 26.85 5.54 -13.66
CA GLN A 95 27.68 6.70 -14.00
C GLN A 95 27.56 7.81 -12.96
N ASP A 96 26.69 7.65 -11.96
CA ASP A 96 26.48 8.63 -10.89
C ASP A 96 27.31 8.25 -9.66
N SER A 97 28.25 9.11 -9.28
CA SER A 97 29.16 8.85 -8.16
C SER A 97 28.46 8.62 -6.82
N ARG A 98 27.21 9.10 -6.67
CA ARG A 98 26.43 8.89 -5.45
C ARG A 98 25.94 7.44 -5.33
N PHE A 99 25.67 6.79 -6.46
CA PHE A 99 24.92 5.54 -6.54
C PHE A 99 25.66 4.38 -7.20
N VAL A 100 26.81 4.61 -7.85
CA VAL A 100 27.54 3.60 -8.65
C VAL A 100 27.83 2.29 -7.91
N ASP A 101 28.09 2.35 -6.61
CA ASP A 101 28.37 1.21 -5.74
C ASP A 101 27.25 0.97 -4.70
N ASN A 102 26.04 1.50 -4.95
CA ASN A 102 24.86 1.24 -4.13
C ASN A 102 24.36 -0.20 -4.34
N PRO A 103 24.01 -0.96 -3.28
CA PRO A 103 23.45 -2.32 -3.41
C PRO A 103 22.24 -2.41 -4.36
N LEU A 104 21.37 -1.39 -4.40
CA LEU A 104 20.21 -1.35 -5.31
C LEU A 104 20.61 -1.29 -6.79
N VAL A 105 21.82 -0.82 -7.08
CA VAL A 105 22.42 -0.72 -8.43
C VAL A 105 23.27 -1.94 -8.75
N MET A 106 24.10 -2.37 -7.80
CA MET A 106 25.11 -3.41 -7.98
C MET A 106 24.60 -4.82 -7.77
N GLU A 107 23.62 -5.02 -6.88
CA GLU A 107 23.08 -6.33 -6.51
C GLU A 107 21.67 -6.50 -7.05
N GLY A 108 20.65 -5.98 -6.38
CA GLY A 108 19.26 -6.04 -6.82
C GLY A 108 18.50 -4.83 -6.26
N PRO A 109 17.61 -4.20 -7.03
CA PRO A 109 17.01 -4.68 -8.28
C PRO A 109 17.75 -4.28 -9.57
N LYS A 110 19.04 -3.88 -9.49
CA LYS A 110 19.85 -3.40 -10.63
C LYS A 110 19.32 -2.09 -11.24
N ILE A 111 18.95 -1.14 -10.39
CA ILE A 111 18.49 0.19 -10.83
C ILE A 111 19.52 0.83 -11.76
N ARG A 112 19.06 1.35 -12.88
CA ARG A 112 19.85 2.16 -13.83
C ARG A 112 19.28 3.56 -13.94
N PHE A 113 17.97 3.68 -14.09
CA PHE A 113 17.32 4.98 -14.14
C PHE A 113 16.57 5.27 -12.84
N TYR A 114 16.63 6.52 -12.40
CA TYR A 114 15.82 7.04 -11.31
C TYR A 114 15.38 8.47 -11.62
N ALA A 115 14.09 8.77 -11.44
CA ALA A 115 13.58 10.13 -11.39
C ALA A 115 12.62 10.28 -10.22
N GLY A 116 12.93 11.15 -9.25
CA GLY A 116 12.13 11.33 -8.05
C GLY A 116 11.73 12.77 -7.84
N GLN A 117 10.42 13.03 -7.85
CA GLN A 117 9.82 14.29 -7.49
C GLN A 117 9.55 14.32 -5.97
N PRO A 118 10.14 15.28 -5.22
CA PRO A 118 9.75 15.53 -3.84
C PRO A 118 8.24 15.80 -3.72
N VAL A 119 7.62 15.24 -2.70
CA VAL A 119 6.19 15.40 -2.38
C VAL A 119 6.05 16.06 -1.03
N LYS A 120 5.24 17.12 -0.96
CA LYS A 120 5.02 17.95 0.21
C LYS A 120 3.67 17.64 0.88
N ASP A 121 3.59 17.89 2.19
CA ASP A 121 2.30 17.95 2.89
C ASP A 121 1.60 19.31 2.67
N SER A 122 0.42 19.49 3.26
CA SER A 122 -0.36 20.74 3.15
C SER A 122 0.32 21.97 3.75
N PHE A 123 1.39 21.80 4.52
CA PHE A 123 2.20 22.88 5.10
C PHE A 123 3.49 23.14 4.33
N GLY A 124 3.70 22.42 3.21
CA GLY A 124 4.89 22.55 2.37
C GLY A 124 6.08 21.70 2.82
N VAL A 125 5.92 20.85 3.84
CA VAL A 125 7.01 20.01 4.36
C VAL A 125 7.20 18.79 3.45
N VAL A 126 8.41 18.59 2.91
CA VAL A 126 8.71 17.43 2.06
C VAL A 126 8.68 16.13 2.87
N ILE A 127 7.76 15.22 2.57
CA ILE A 127 7.60 13.96 3.32
C ILE A 127 8.31 12.77 2.67
N GLY A 128 8.58 12.85 1.37
CA GLY A 128 9.15 11.77 0.59
C GLY A 128 9.10 12.08 -0.91
N THR A 129 8.91 11.07 -1.76
CA THR A 129 8.91 11.26 -3.21
C THR A 129 7.85 10.42 -3.91
N LEU A 130 7.35 10.94 -5.04
CA LEU A 130 6.89 10.11 -6.13
C LEU A 130 8.09 9.85 -7.05
N CYS A 131 8.48 8.60 -7.23
CA CYS A 131 9.64 8.27 -8.04
C CYS A 131 9.40 7.15 -9.06
N LEU A 132 10.13 7.24 -10.16
CA LEU A 132 10.20 6.28 -11.24
C LEU A 132 11.55 5.56 -11.17
N ILE A 133 11.54 4.26 -11.40
CA ILE A 133 12.73 3.40 -11.37
C ILE A 133 12.70 2.51 -12.60
N ASP A 134 13.88 2.30 -13.19
CA ASP A 134 14.04 1.37 -14.30
C ASP A 134 15.38 0.61 -14.25
N SER A 135 15.36 -0.62 -14.78
CA SER A 135 16.52 -1.48 -14.95
C SER A 135 17.36 -1.13 -16.19
N VAL A 136 16.89 -0.22 -17.06
CA VAL A 136 17.68 0.35 -18.16
C VAL A 136 17.92 1.86 -18.01
N PRO A 137 19.06 2.38 -18.49
CA PRO A 137 19.28 3.83 -18.54
C PRO A 137 18.23 4.54 -19.39
N ARG A 138 17.85 5.77 -19.01
CA ARG A 138 16.87 6.58 -19.76
C ARG A 138 17.29 8.04 -19.79
N SER A 139 17.06 8.69 -20.93
CA SER A 139 17.06 10.15 -21.01
C SER A 139 15.77 10.68 -20.40
N PHE A 140 15.82 11.83 -19.72
CA PHE A 140 14.62 12.43 -19.11
C PHE A 140 14.51 13.91 -19.47
N SER A 141 13.60 14.20 -20.39
CA SER A 141 13.44 15.51 -21.01
C SER A 141 12.85 16.55 -20.05
N LYS A 142 12.78 17.80 -20.49
CA LYS A 142 12.11 18.86 -19.72
C LYS A 142 10.60 18.64 -19.60
N GLU A 143 9.99 18.01 -20.60
CA GLU A 143 8.57 17.65 -20.61
C GLU A 143 8.33 16.53 -19.60
N ASP A 144 9.14 15.47 -19.60
CA ASP A 144 9.03 14.38 -18.61
C ASP A 144 9.17 14.88 -17.17
N ARG A 145 10.08 15.85 -16.93
CA ARG A 145 10.21 16.51 -15.62
C ARG A 145 8.96 17.29 -15.24
N GLN A 146 8.32 17.94 -16.20
CA GLN A 146 7.08 18.68 -15.97
C GLN A 146 5.94 17.73 -15.64
N ASP A 147 5.79 16.66 -16.42
CA ASP A 147 4.80 15.61 -16.16
C ASP A 147 5.00 15.00 -14.77
N LEU A 148 6.25 14.67 -14.40
CA LEU A 148 6.55 14.07 -13.10
C LEU A 148 6.23 15.04 -11.94
N ARG A 149 6.46 16.34 -12.14
CA ARG A 149 6.00 17.39 -11.20
C ARG A 149 4.48 17.40 -11.07
N ASP A 150 3.76 17.30 -12.17
CA ASP A 150 2.29 17.32 -12.15
C ASP A 150 1.72 16.05 -11.50
N PHE A 151 2.32 14.88 -11.74
CA PHE A 151 2.02 13.67 -10.98
C PHE A 151 2.33 13.84 -9.48
N GLY A 152 3.43 14.48 -9.12
CA GLY A 152 3.75 14.84 -7.74
C GLY A 152 2.65 15.68 -7.10
N ARG A 153 2.15 16.71 -7.80
CA ARG A 153 1.03 17.55 -7.35
C ARG A 153 -0.27 16.77 -7.17
N LEU A 154 -0.54 15.75 -7.98
CA LEU A 154 -1.69 14.86 -7.77
C LEU A 154 -1.57 14.11 -6.44
N VAL A 155 -0.37 13.65 -6.08
CA VAL A 155 -0.12 13.03 -4.78
C VAL A 155 -0.33 14.03 -3.64
N GLU A 156 0.22 15.23 -3.76
CA GLU A 156 0.06 16.30 -2.75
C GLU A 156 -1.42 16.67 -2.56
N ALA A 157 -2.19 16.74 -3.65
CA ALA A 157 -3.62 16.99 -3.59
C ALA A 157 -4.40 15.87 -2.86
N GLU A 158 -4.00 14.61 -3.04
CA GLU A 158 -4.56 13.48 -2.29
C GLU A 158 -4.16 13.53 -0.80
N ILE A 159 -2.92 13.90 -0.48
CA ILE A 159 -2.47 14.08 0.91
C ILE A 159 -3.26 15.19 1.60
N ALA A 160 -3.54 16.29 0.89
CA ALA A 160 -4.26 17.43 1.41
C ALA A 160 -5.77 17.19 1.59
N GLN A 161 -6.31 16.07 1.11
CA GLN A 161 -7.72 15.73 1.33
C GLN A 161 -7.99 15.62 2.85
N PRO A 162 -9.08 16.23 3.35
CA PRO A 162 -9.48 16.05 4.74
C PRO A 162 -9.61 14.57 5.06
N MET A 163 -8.96 14.16 6.15
CA MET A 163 -9.11 12.80 6.66
C MET A 163 -10.58 12.56 7.01
N GLU A 164 -11.15 11.49 6.49
CA GLU A 164 -12.51 11.11 6.86
C GLU A 164 -12.56 10.67 8.33
N ASP A 165 -13.61 11.09 9.03
CA ASP A 165 -13.85 10.70 10.42
C ASP A 165 -14.43 9.28 10.53
N SER A 166 -13.60 8.30 10.19
CA SER A 166 -13.90 6.87 10.28
C SER A 166 -13.24 6.22 11.50
N VAL A 167 -13.74 5.04 11.91
CA VAL A 167 -13.10 4.24 12.96
C VAL A 167 -11.70 3.80 12.53
N LEU A 168 -11.50 3.47 11.25
CA LEU A 168 -10.18 3.19 10.69
C LEU A 168 -9.20 4.37 10.86
N SER A 169 -9.61 5.60 10.50
CA SER A 169 -8.78 6.78 10.66
C SER A 169 -8.41 6.97 12.14
N ARG A 170 -9.39 6.93 13.04
CA ARG A 170 -9.16 7.05 14.49
C ARG A 170 -8.25 5.95 15.02
N PHE A 171 -8.39 4.72 14.53
CA PHE A 171 -7.52 3.61 14.88
C PHE A 171 -6.07 3.90 14.49
N VAL A 172 -5.82 4.29 13.24
CA VAL A 172 -4.47 4.67 12.75
C VAL A 172 -3.84 5.76 13.63
N PHE A 173 -4.60 6.80 13.98
CA PHE A 173 -4.12 7.92 14.80
C PHE A 173 -4.02 7.64 16.29
N SER A 174 -4.74 6.63 16.79
CA SER A 174 -4.61 6.18 18.19
C SER A 174 -3.32 5.40 18.46
N LEU A 175 -2.68 4.91 17.39
CA LEU A 175 -1.47 4.10 17.46
C LEU A 175 -0.22 4.97 17.26
N THR A 176 0.83 4.63 18.00
CA THR A 176 2.18 5.08 17.69
C THR A 176 2.70 4.38 16.42
N GLU A 177 3.71 4.95 15.76
CA GLU A 177 4.36 4.32 14.61
C GLU A 177 4.93 2.91 14.92
N ASN A 178 5.48 2.71 16.12
CA ASN A 178 5.99 1.42 16.55
C ASN A 178 4.86 0.40 16.67
N GLN A 179 3.72 0.79 17.25
CA GLN A 179 2.55 -0.09 17.30
C GLN A 179 2.03 -0.41 15.90
N ARG A 180 1.95 0.58 15.01
CA ARG A 180 1.54 0.37 13.62
C ARG A 180 2.47 -0.61 12.88
N SER A 181 3.79 -0.49 13.06
CA SER A 181 4.77 -1.40 12.45
C SER A 181 4.57 -2.88 12.83
N LEU A 182 3.98 -3.16 14.00
CA LEU A 182 3.67 -4.51 14.48
C LEU A 182 2.31 -5.04 14.03
N LEU A 183 1.44 -4.17 13.52
CA LEU A 183 0.06 -4.47 13.14
C LEU A 183 -0.13 -4.52 11.63
N ILE A 184 0.85 -4.06 10.86
CA ILE A 184 0.83 -4.09 9.40
C ILE A 184 1.46 -5.38 8.87
N ASP A 185 0.92 -5.90 7.78
CA ASP A 185 1.61 -6.80 6.88
C ASP A 185 2.28 -5.94 5.80
N PRO A 186 3.61 -5.70 5.88
CA PRO A 186 4.27 -4.81 4.95
C PRO A 186 4.29 -5.36 3.54
N ILE A 187 4.28 -6.70 3.36
CA ILE A 187 4.35 -7.34 2.05
C ILE A 187 3.03 -7.11 1.32
N ILE A 188 1.90 -7.41 1.96
CA ILE A 188 0.57 -7.30 1.37
C ILE A 188 0.08 -5.84 1.31
N GLY A 189 0.53 -4.99 2.24
CA GLY A 189 0.03 -3.62 2.37
C GLY A 189 -1.38 -3.59 2.99
N SER A 190 -1.67 -4.51 3.90
CA SER A 190 -2.90 -4.57 4.71
C SER A 190 -2.57 -4.68 6.20
N TRP A 191 -3.55 -4.56 7.08
CA TRP A 191 -3.34 -4.99 8.46
C TRP A 191 -3.00 -6.50 8.49
N ASN A 192 -2.11 -6.92 9.38
CA ASN A 192 -1.96 -8.34 9.69
C ASN A 192 -3.12 -8.80 10.59
N ARG A 193 -3.16 -10.09 10.94
CA ARG A 193 -4.22 -10.65 11.79
C ARG A 193 -4.47 -9.85 13.08
N ARG A 194 -3.41 -9.44 13.78
CA ARG A 194 -3.53 -8.67 15.03
C ARG A 194 -4.10 -7.27 14.77
N GLY A 195 -3.66 -6.63 13.69
CA GLY A 195 -4.19 -5.33 13.26
C GLY A 195 -5.66 -5.40 12.87
N LEU A 196 -6.05 -6.45 12.13
CA LEU A 196 -7.43 -6.73 11.75
C LEU A 196 -8.32 -6.93 12.98
N GLU A 197 -7.91 -7.78 13.91
CA GLU A 197 -8.67 -8.04 15.14
C GLU A 197 -8.82 -6.78 15.99
N ALA A 198 -7.77 -5.96 16.10
CA ALA A 198 -7.82 -4.70 16.83
C ALA A 198 -8.77 -3.68 16.18
N LEU A 199 -8.70 -3.52 14.85
CA LEU A 199 -9.62 -2.66 14.10
C LEU A 199 -11.07 -3.14 14.24
N LEU A 200 -11.31 -4.44 14.01
CA LEU A 200 -12.62 -5.04 14.12
C LEU A 200 -13.22 -4.85 15.51
N GLN A 201 -12.41 -4.98 16.56
CA GLN A 201 -12.88 -4.78 17.93
C GLN A 201 -13.41 -3.36 18.15
N LEU A 202 -12.76 -2.35 17.57
CA LEU A 202 -13.22 -0.96 17.62
C LEU A 202 -14.49 -0.75 16.79
N GLU A 203 -14.57 -1.36 15.62
CA GLU A 203 -15.76 -1.30 14.75
C GLU A 203 -16.98 -1.90 15.43
N LEU A 204 -16.86 -3.07 16.06
CA LEU A 204 -17.93 -3.71 16.83
C LEU A 204 -18.44 -2.81 17.97
N GLN A 205 -17.51 -2.18 18.71
CA GLN A 205 -17.86 -1.28 19.80
C GLN A 205 -18.55 -0.01 19.30
N HIS A 206 -18.06 0.57 18.20
CA HIS A 206 -18.62 1.76 17.59
C HIS A 206 -20.02 1.49 17.03
N ALA A 207 -20.18 0.42 16.26
CA ALA A 207 -21.45 0.01 15.68
C ALA A 207 -22.48 -0.33 16.75
N SER A 208 -22.08 -0.99 17.84
CA SER A 208 -22.95 -1.28 18.99
C SER A 208 -23.51 0.00 19.64
N ARG A 209 -22.68 1.05 19.77
CA ARG A 209 -23.12 2.36 20.32
C ARG A 209 -24.03 3.12 19.38
N LYS A 210 -23.81 3.02 18.06
CA LYS A 210 -24.61 3.71 17.04
C LYS A 210 -25.82 2.92 16.56
N ASN A 211 -25.99 1.68 17.01
CA ASN A 211 -26.98 0.74 16.49
C ASN A 211 -26.85 0.53 14.97
N GLU A 212 -25.60 0.45 14.49
CA GLU A 212 -25.22 0.16 13.11
C GLU A 212 -24.81 -1.31 12.96
N ASN A 213 -24.70 -1.80 11.71
CA ASN A 213 -24.19 -3.13 11.42
C ASN A 213 -22.68 -3.11 11.12
N VAL A 214 -22.04 -4.27 11.25
CA VAL A 214 -20.68 -4.50 10.75
C VAL A 214 -20.72 -5.67 9.78
N SER A 215 -20.28 -5.44 8.55
CA SER A 215 -20.18 -6.48 7.52
C SER A 215 -18.72 -6.86 7.30
N LEU A 216 -18.45 -8.16 7.38
CA LEU A 216 -17.18 -8.76 7.06
C LEU A 216 -17.29 -9.45 5.71
N ILE A 217 -16.37 -9.14 4.79
CA ILE A 217 -16.26 -9.82 3.51
C ILE A 217 -14.92 -10.54 3.50
N TRP A 218 -14.97 -11.87 3.48
CA TRP A 218 -13.80 -12.73 3.45
C TRP A 218 -13.54 -13.22 2.04
N VAL A 219 -12.37 -12.91 1.52
CA VAL A 219 -11.88 -13.34 0.22
C VAL A 219 -10.73 -14.32 0.43
N LYS A 220 -10.88 -15.55 -0.06
CA LYS A 220 -9.90 -16.63 0.07
C LYS A 220 -9.47 -17.13 -1.30
N LEU A 221 -8.16 -17.24 -1.51
CA LEU A 221 -7.58 -17.86 -2.69
C LEU A 221 -7.66 -19.38 -2.56
N SER A 222 -8.40 -20.04 -3.44
CA SER A 222 -8.54 -21.49 -3.43
C SER A 222 -7.27 -22.15 -3.99
N SER A 223 -6.98 -23.39 -3.55
CA SER A 223 -5.83 -24.17 -4.02
C SER A 223 -4.47 -23.47 -3.89
N PHE A 224 -4.28 -22.64 -2.87
CA PHE A 224 -3.08 -21.81 -2.69
C PHE A 224 -1.77 -22.61 -2.72
N ASP A 225 -1.70 -23.75 -2.03
CA ASP A 225 -0.49 -24.60 -2.01
C ASP A 225 -0.12 -25.12 -3.42
N LEU A 226 -1.12 -25.45 -4.24
CA LEU A 226 -0.88 -25.88 -5.63
C LEU A 226 -0.36 -24.73 -6.48
N LEU A 227 -0.91 -23.53 -6.30
CA LEU A 227 -0.44 -22.33 -6.99
C LEU A 227 1.00 -21.98 -6.56
N LEU A 228 1.30 -22.05 -5.27
CA LEU A 228 2.64 -21.83 -4.72
C LEU A 228 3.66 -22.82 -5.28
N ASN A 229 3.34 -24.10 -5.29
CA ASN A 229 4.23 -25.12 -5.84
C ASN A 229 4.45 -24.95 -7.35
N ARG A 230 3.44 -24.46 -8.08
CA ARG A 230 3.50 -24.32 -9.54
C ARG A 230 4.23 -23.05 -10.01
N PHE A 231 4.07 -21.94 -9.29
CA PHE A 231 4.53 -20.62 -9.75
C PHE A 231 5.61 -20.00 -8.89
N GLY A 232 5.92 -20.60 -7.74
CA GLY A 232 6.95 -20.13 -6.82
C GLY A 232 6.49 -18.97 -5.94
N HIS A 233 7.27 -18.73 -4.89
CA HIS A 233 6.92 -17.81 -3.81
C HIS A 233 6.77 -16.37 -4.28
N GLU A 234 7.70 -15.87 -5.10
CA GLU A 234 7.69 -14.48 -5.58
C GLU A 234 6.40 -14.15 -6.34
N ARG A 235 6.02 -15.01 -7.29
CA ARG A 235 4.83 -14.78 -8.12
C ARG A 235 3.54 -14.82 -7.31
N ILE A 236 3.46 -15.71 -6.32
CA ILE A 236 2.29 -15.79 -5.45
C ILE A 236 2.19 -14.58 -4.54
N VAL A 237 3.31 -14.10 -4.00
CA VAL A 237 3.31 -12.85 -3.23
C VAL A 237 2.78 -11.69 -4.06
N ASP A 238 3.25 -11.52 -5.29
CA ASP A 238 2.75 -10.47 -6.20
C ASP A 238 1.24 -10.60 -6.45
N PHE A 239 0.77 -11.84 -6.62
CA PHE A 239 -0.65 -12.10 -6.83
C PHE A 239 -1.50 -11.84 -5.58
N SER A 240 -0.99 -12.15 -4.39
CA SER A 240 -1.63 -11.82 -3.12
C SER A 240 -1.73 -10.30 -2.93
N LYS A 241 -0.68 -9.54 -3.27
CA LYS A 241 -0.72 -8.07 -3.29
C LYS A 241 -1.77 -7.55 -4.28
N PHE A 242 -1.82 -8.13 -5.47
CA PHE A 242 -2.80 -7.77 -6.49
C PHE A 242 -4.24 -8.05 -6.03
N THR A 243 -4.46 -9.21 -5.39
CA THR A 243 -5.75 -9.57 -4.78
C THR A 243 -6.17 -8.55 -3.73
N ALA A 244 -5.27 -8.17 -2.81
CA ALA A 244 -5.53 -7.14 -1.82
C ALA A 244 -5.85 -5.77 -2.45
N SER A 245 -5.18 -5.41 -3.56
CA SER A 245 -5.45 -4.20 -4.33
C SER A 245 -6.85 -4.22 -4.96
N ILE A 246 -7.27 -5.34 -5.55
CA ILE A 246 -8.63 -5.50 -6.09
C ILE A 246 -9.65 -5.25 -5.00
N ILE A 247 -9.51 -5.90 -3.84
CA ILE A 247 -10.46 -5.72 -2.72
C ILE A 247 -10.53 -4.24 -2.34
N ARG A 248 -9.37 -3.64 -2.07
CA ARG A 248 -9.22 -2.24 -1.64
C ARG A 248 -9.84 -1.24 -2.61
N ASP A 249 -9.68 -1.44 -3.92
CA ASP A 249 -10.22 -0.55 -4.96
C ASP A 249 -11.75 -0.52 -4.99
N ASN A 250 -12.41 -1.54 -4.42
CA ASN A 250 -13.88 -1.63 -4.36
C ASN A 250 -14.44 -1.29 -2.97
N LEU A 251 -13.60 -1.17 -1.94
CA LEU A 251 -14.07 -0.86 -0.60
C LEU A 251 -14.61 0.58 -0.53
N PRO A 252 -15.69 0.82 0.25
CA PRO A 252 -16.13 2.17 0.53
C PRO A 252 -15.07 2.90 1.37
N LYS A 253 -15.15 4.23 1.39
CA LYS A 253 -14.29 5.02 2.26
C LYS A 253 -14.53 4.65 3.73
N GLY A 254 -13.47 4.68 4.53
CA GLY A 254 -13.49 4.29 5.94
C GLY A 254 -13.46 2.78 6.23
N ALA A 255 -13.65 1.91 5.22
CA ALA A 255 -13.52 0.47 5.41
C ALA A 255 -12.06 0.02 5.52
N GLY A 256 -11.79 -0.99 6.35
CA GLY A 256 -10.47 -1.56 6.55
C GLY A 256 -10.29 -2.90 5.84
N ILE A 257 -9.03 -3.25 5.58
CA ILE A 257 -8.64 -4.57 5.04
C ILE A 257 -7.52 -5.16 5.91
N GLY A 258 -7.62 -6.45 6.20
CA GLY A 258 -6.55 -7.20 6.86
C GLY A 258 -6.35 -8.60 6.28
N SER A 259 -5.15 -9.15 6.45
CA SER A 259 -4.77 -10.49 6.04
C SER A 259 -4.81 -11.46 7.23
N LEU A 260 -5.39 -12.64 7.01
CA LEU A 260 -5.31 -13.79 7.93
C LEU A 260 -4.20 -14.78 7.51
N GLY A 261 -3.58 -14.53 6.37
CA GLY A 261 -2.53 -15.33 5.74
C GLY A 261 -2.23 -14.75 4.36
N ALA A 262 -1.32 -15.37 3.61
CA ALA A 262 -1.01 -14.94 2.24
C ALA A 262 -2.16 -15.19 1.24
N ASP A 263 -3.10 -16.05 1.60
CA ASP A 263 -4.22 -16.51 0.78
C ASP A 263 -5.59 -15.97 1.21
N SER A 264 -5.64 -15.16 2.28
CA SER A 264 -6.89 -14.90 3.00
C SER A 264 -6.98 -13.46 3.48
N PHE A 265 -7.99 -12.74 2.99
CA PHE A 265 -8.18 -11.30 3.22
C PHE A 265 -9.59 -11.01 3.73
N VAL A 266 -9.70 -10.16 4.74
CA VAL A 266 -10.97 -9.75 5.33
C VAL A 266 -11.12 -8.25 5.21
N ALA A 267 -12.20 -7.82 4.56
CA ALA A 267 -12.65 -6.43 4.59
C ALA A 267 -13.64 -6.22 5.74
N VAL A 268 -13.48 -5.12 6.47
CA VAL A 268 -14.35 -4.70 7.56
C VAL A 268 -15.07 -3.43 7.15
N CYS A 269 -16.39 -3.52 7.02
CA CYS A 269 -17.24 -2.42 6.56
C CYS A 269 -18.36 -2.15 7.57
N SER A 270 -18.38 -0.96 8.18
CA SER A 270 -19.40 -0.58 9.17
C SER A 270 -20.48 0.31 8.56
N GLY A 271 -21.72 0.14 9.03
CA GLY A 271 -22.86 0.96 8.62
C GLY A 271 -23.30 0.78 7.17
N MET A 272 -22.83 -0.27 6.48
CA MET A 272 -23.20 -0.53 5.10
C MET A 272 -24.59 -1.18 4.98
N PRO A 273 -25.51 -0.61 4.17
CA PRO A 273 -26.75 -1.26 3.79
C PRO A 273 -26.54 -2.62 3.11
N ALA A 274 -27.45 -3.57 3.35
CA ALA A 274 -27.32 -4.95 2.85
C ALA A 274 -27.30 -5.05 1.31
N ASP A 275 -27.99 -4.16 0.61
CA ASP A 275 -27.98 -4.08 -0.86
C ASP A 275 -26.61 -3.61 -1.39
N LEU A 276 -25.93 -2.71 -0.68
CA LEU A 276 -24.58 -2.27 -1.03
C LEU A 276 -23.54 -3.36 -0.76
N VAL A 277 -23.67 -4.11 0.33
CA VAL A 277 -22.82 -5.29 0.60
C VAL A 277 -22.97 -6.32 -0.51
N SER A 278 -24.22 -6.62 -0.91
CA SER A 278 -24.50 -7.58 -1.98
C SER A 278 -23.90 -7.14 -3.32
N ARG A 279 -24.04 -5.86 -3.67
CA ARG A 279 -23.44 -5.29 -4.89
C ARG A 279 -21.91 -5.36 -4.87
N LEU A 280 -21.29 -5.06 -3.73
CA LEU A 280 -19.84 -5.16 -3.56
C LEU A 280 -19.35 -6.59 -3.77
N ILE A 281 -20.04 -7.58 -3.19
CA ILE A 281 -19.70 -9.01 -3.37
C ILE A 281 -19.80 -9.42 -4.84
N GLU A 282 -20.88 -9.05 -5.53
CA GLU A 282 -21.05 -9.38 -6.96
C GLU A 282 -20.00 -8.70 -7.84
N GLN A 283 -19.63 -7.45 -7.53
CA GLN A 283 -18.56 -6.73 -8.22
C GLN A 283 -17.20 -7.41 -8.03
N LEU A 284 -16.89 -7.83 -6.80
CA LEU A 284 -15.68 -8.60 -6.51
C LEU A 284 -15.69 -9.93 -7.28
N LYS A 285 -16.77 -10.72 -7.20
CA LYS A 285 -16.88 -11.99 -7.95
C LYS A 285 -16.63 -11.80 -9.45
N LEU A 286 -17.19 -10.74 -10.05
CA LEU A 286 -16.99 -10.45 -11.46
C LEU A 286 -15.51 -10.15 -11.77
N GLN A 287 -14.84 -9.32 -10.96
CA GLN A 287 -13.43 -9.02 -11.14
C GLN A 287 -12.53 -10.24 -10.90
N PHE A 288 -12.87 -11.11 -9.95
CA PHE A 288 -12.12 -12.34 -9.68
C PHE A 288 -12.35 -13.42 -10.75
N SER A 289 -13.50 -13.45 -11.43
CA SER A 289 -13.86 -14.50 -12.39
C SER A 289 -12.93 -14.65 -13.60
N GLN A 290 -12.14 -13.63 -13.91
CA GLN A 290 -11.21 -13.62 -15.05
C GLN A 290 -9.74 -13.59 -14.63
N LEU A 291 -9.46 -13.76 -13.34
CA LEU A 291 -8.09 -13.69 -12.85
C LEU A 291 -7.32 -14.92 -13.25
N THR A 292 -6.22 -14.65 -13.93
CA THR A 292 -5.26 -15.68 -14.29
C THR A 292 -3.89 -15.30 -13.82
N LEU A 293 -3.21 -16.27 -13.22
CA LEU A 293 -1.80 -16.17 -12.92
C LEU A 293 -1.01 -16.71 -14.12
N GLU A 294 -0.07 -15.92 -14.61
CA GLU A 294 0.77 -16.29 -15.75
C GLU A 294 2.25 -16.06 -15.45
N THR A 295 3.09 -17.06 -15.72
CA THR A 295 4.56 -16.97 -15.64
C THR A 295 5.18 -17.90 -16.67
N HIS A 296 6.17 -17.42 -17.44
CA HIS A 296 6.91 -18.22 -18.43
C HIS A 296 6.01 -19.05 -19.38
N GLY A 297 4.89 -18.49 -19.84
CA GLY A 297 3.93 -19.14 -20.74
C GLY A 297 3.01 -20.17 -20.07
N VAL A 298 3.12 -20.37 -18.76
CA VAL A 298 2.19 -21.19 -17.97
C VAL A 298 1.10 -20.29 -17.42
N LYS A 299 -0.15 -20.60 -17.73
CA LYS A 299 -1.34 -19.87 -17.25
C LYS A 299 -2.22 -20.76 -16.39
N ALA A 300 -2.74 -20.23 -15.29
CA ALA A 300 -3.74 -20.89 -14.45
C ALA A 300 -4.84 -19.90 -14.07
N LEU A 301 -6.10 -20.35 -14.14
CA LEU A 301 -7.20 -19.63 -13.52
C LEU A 301 -7.02 -19.72 -12.00
N VAL A 302 -7.26 -18.61 -11.30
CA VAL A 302 -7.24 -18.61 -9.84
C VAL A 302 -8.67 -18.52 -9.35
N ASP A 303 -9.12 -19.62 -8.73
CA ASP A 303 -10.42 -19.65 -8.08
C ASP A 303 -10.35 -18.88 -6.76
N VAL A 304 -11.36 -18.04 -6.54
CA VAL A 304 -11.47 -17.20 -5.34
C VAL A 304 -12.84 -17.41 -4.72
N GLU A 305 -12.82 -17.80 -3.45
CA GLU A 305 -14.01 -17.94 -2.63
C GLU A 305 -14.29 -16.62 -1.91
N ILE A 306 -15.55 -16.18 -1.96
CA ILE A 306 -16.00 -14.98 -1.27
C ILE A 306 -17.13 -15.35 -0.33
N HIS A 307 -16.87 -15.19 0.96
CA HIS A 307 -17.82 -15.39 2.06
C HIS A 307 -18.12 -14.06 2.73
N TYR A 308 -19.26 -13.93 3.39
CA TYR A 308 -19.57 -12.71 4.14
C TYR A 308 -20.39 -12.99 5.38
N LEU A 309 -20.26 -12.10 6.36
CA LEU A 309 -20.98 -12.14 7.63
C LEU A 309 -21.37 -10.71 8.02
N THR A 310 -22.67 -10.45 8.18
CA THR A 310 -23.17 -9.18 8.70
C THR A 310 -23.63 -9.37 10.15
N LEU A 311 -23.08 -8.55 11.04
CA LEU A 311 -23.37 -8.54 12.48
C LEU A 311 -24.23 -7.33 12.81
N SER A 312 -25.23 -7.52 13.67
CA SER A 312 -26.10 -6.45 14.15
C SER A 312 -26.63 -6.77 15.55
N GLY A 313 -27.10 -5.75 16.28
CA GLY A 313 -27.73 -5.94 17.59
C GLY A 313 -26.85 -6.73 18.58
N GLN A 314 -27.34 -7.90 19.04
CA GLN A 314 -26.63 -8.73 20.02
C GLN A 314 -25.35 -9.36 19.47
N ASP A 315 -25.26 -9.58 18.15
CA ASP A 315 -24.08 -10.19 17.52
C ASP A 315 -22.82 -9.32 17.66
N LEU A 316 -23.00 -8.02 17.91
CA LEU A 316 -21.90 -7.05 18.09
C LEU A 316 -21.23 -7.11 19.46
N LYS A 317 -21.77 -7.88 20.42
CA LYS A 317 -21.23 -7.97 21.79
C LYS A 317 -20.07 -8.96 21.94
N GLY A 318 -19.77 -9.74 20.91
CA GLY A 318 -18.65 -10.68 20.90
C GLY A 318 -17.28 -10.01 20.81
N THR A 319 -16.22 -10.81 20.96
CA THR A 319 -14.85 -10.35 20.71
C THR A 319 -14.51 -10.47 19.22
N ALA A 320 -13.58 -9.62 18.74
CA ALA A 320 -13.10 -9.72 17.36
C ALA A 320 -12.54 -11.12 17.03
N VAL A 321 -11.84 -11.76 17.98
CA VAL A 321 -11.32 -13.13 17.84
C VAL A 321 -12.45 -14.13 17.57
N GLN A 322 -13.52 -14.10 18.39
CA GLN A 322 -14.68 -14.99 18.20
C GLN A 322 -15.34 -14.78 16.84
N VAL A 323 -15.41 -13.53 16.38
CA VAL A 323 -15.99 -13.19 15.09
C VAL A 323 -15.11 -13.69 13.93
N VAL A 324 -13.80 -13.52 14.01
CA VAL A 324 -12.86 -14.03 13.00
C VAL A 324 -12.89 -15.56 12.98
N ASP A 325 -12.90 -16.22 14.13
CA ASP A 325 -12.99 -17.68 14.19
C ASP A 325 -14.32 -18.19 13.59
N LYS A 326 -15.45 -17.52 13.88
CA LYS A 326 -16.76 -17.81 13.27
C LYS A 326 -16.76 -17.60 11.76
N LEU A 327 -16.05 -16.59 11.27
CA LEU A 327 -15.91 -16.34 9.82
C LEU A 327 -15.15 -17.50 9.16
N LEU A 328 -14.09 -17.99 9.81
CA LEU A 328 -13.28 -19.12 9.32
C LEU A 328 -14.04 -20.45 9.30
N THR A 329 -15.12 -20.61 10.08
CA THR A 329 -15.96 -21.82 10.04
C THR A 329 -17.00 -21.84 8.91
N LEU A 330 -17.06 -20.81 8.06
CA LEU A 330 -17.99 -20.75 6.91
C LEU A 330 -17.53 -21.60 5.71
N VAL A 331 -16.34 -22.21 5.78
CA VAL A 331 -15.71 -23.07 4.76
C VAL A 331 -15.71 -24.52 5.24
#